data_AF-A0A5K6CLU0-F1
#
_entry.id   AF-A0A5K6CLU0-F1
#
_cell.length_a   1.000
_cell.length_b   1.000
_cell.length_c   1.000
_cell.angle_alpha   90.00
_cell.angle_beta   90.00
_cell.angle_gamma   90.00
#
_symmetry.space_group_name_H-M   'P 1'
#
loop_
_entity.id
_entity.type
_entity.pdbx_description
1 polymer ?
#
loop_
_entity_poly.entity_id
_entity_poly.type
_entity_poly.pdbx_seq_one_letter_code
_entity_poly.pdbx_strand_id
1 'polypeptide(L)'
;MTKVAGLDQLSVINQKVVGEGEVLPQVVLKDGSQVQTGTVATMLHNIELYNAGQRGQIEEELKIAIPTLVKVGLFDLFEVDEWIKGTNAGRTFVGIHAKAYLQQKEQENN
;
A
#
# COMPACT_ATOMS: atom_id res chain seq x y z
N MET A 1 -13.18 -16.16 -5.64
CA MET A 1 -11.83 -15.63 -5.38
C MET A 1 -11.91 -14.13 -5.40
N THR A 2 -11.45 -13.45 -4.36
CA THR A 2 -11.52 -11.98 -4.29
C THR A 2 -10.12 -11.43 -4.52
N LYS A 3 -9.91 -10.80 -5.68
CA LYS A 3 -8.69 -10.05 -5.96
C LYS A 3 -8.72 -8.74 -5.16
N VAL A 4 -7.63 -8.42 -4.48
CA VAL A 4 -7.50 -7.10 -3.84
C VAL A 4 -7.39 -6.03 -4.91
N ALA A 5 -8.03 -4.87 -4.70
CA ALA A 5 -7.93 -3.75 -5.64
C ALA A 5 -6.48 -3.32 -5.86
N GLY A 6 -6.12 -3.01 -7.11
CA GLY A 6 -4.77 -2.59 -7.47
C GLY A 6 -3.74 -3.71 -7.69
N LEU A 7 -4.12 -4.99 -7.50
CA LEU A 7 -3.20 -6.13 -7.54
C LEU A 7 -2.33 -6.19 -8.81
N ASP A 8 -2.95 -6.05 -9.98
CA ASP A 8 -2.24 -6.18 -11.26
C ASP A 8 -1.26 -5.00 -11.45
N GLN A 9 -1.60 -3.80 -10.99
CA GLN A 9 -0.73 -2.62 -11.03
C GLN A 9 0.45 -2.77 -10.07
N LEU A 10 0.24 -3.37 -8.89
CA LEU A 10 1.30 -3.61 -7.91
C LEU A 10 2.39 -4.56 -8.45
N SER A 11 2.04 -5.48 -9.35
CA SER A 11 3.06 -6.35 -9.98
C SER A 11 4.11 -5.56 -10.76
N VAL A 12 3.73 -4.43 -11.35
CA VAL A 12 4.61 -3.53 -12.09
C VAL A 12 5.29 -2.55 -11.13
N ILE A 13 4.52 -1.94 -10.22
CA ILE A 13 5.04 -0.96 -9.25
C ILE A 13 6.15 -1.57 -8.40
N ASN A 14 5.95 -2.82 -7.95
CA ASN A 14 6.89 -3.46 -7.04
C ASN A 14 8.24 -3.77 -7.69
N GLN A 15 8.37 -3.70 -9.01
CA GLN A 15 9.65 -3.88 -9.70
C GLN A 15 10.70 -2.82 -9.35
N LYS A 16 10.31 -1.68 -8.77
CA LYS A 16 11.23 -0.63 -8.32
C LYS A 16 12.25 -1.08 -7.28
N VAL A 17 11.97 -2.17 -6.56
CA VAL A 17 12.81 -2.65 -5.45
C VAL A 17 13.41 -4.04 -5.70
N VAL A 18 13.31 -4.54 -6.93
CA VAL A 18 13.76 -5.89 -7.32
C VAL A 18 14.98 -5.78 -8.24
N GLY A 19 15.88 -6.77 -8.19
CA GLY A 19 17.00 -6.85 -9.13
C GLY A 19 16.55 -7.10 -10.57
N GLU A 20 17.41 -6.79 -11.53
CA GLU A 20 17.12 -7.01 -12.95
C GLU A 20 16.81 -8.49 -13.22
N GLY A 21 15.68 -8.75 -13.89
CA GLY A 21 15.24 -10.09 -14.28
C GLY A 21 14.51 -10.88 -13.18
N GLU A 22 14.42 -10.35 -11.96
CA GLU A 22 13.66 -10.97 -10.89
C GLU A 22 12.19 -10.53 -10.90
N VAL A 23 11.29 -11.39 -10.42
CA VAL A 23 9.86 -11.11 -10.35
C VAL A 23 9.31 -11.53 -9.01
N LEU A 24 8.57 -10.63 -8.37
CA LEU A 24 7.86 -10.90 -7.13
C LEU A 24 6.56 -11.67 -7.42
N PRO A 25 6.33 -12.83 -6.79
CA PRO A 25 5.13 -13.62 -7.05
C PRO A 25 3.87 -12.97 -6.45
N GLN A 26 2.72 -13.31 -7.04
CA GLN A 26 1.42 -13.18 -6.37
C GLN A 26 1.16 -14.40 -5.49
N VAL A 27 0.61 -14.18 -4.31
CA VAL A 27 0.29 -15.26 -3.36
C VAL A 27 -1.18 -15.25 -2.98
N VAL A 28 -1.72 -16.43 -2.70
CA VAL A 28 -3.08 -16.61 -2.16
C VAL A 28 -2.98 -16.78 -0.66
N LEU A 29 -3.63 -15.91 0.11
CA LEU A 29 -3.68 -15.99 1.56
C LEU A 29 -4.63 -17.10 2.03
N LYS A 30 -4.57 -17.45 3.33
CA LYS A 30 -5.41 -18.52 3.92
C LYS A 30 -6.92 -18.27 3.76
N ASP A 31 -7.33 -17.02 3.63
CA ASP A 31 -8.72 -16.61 3.41
C ASP A 31 -9.13 -16.61 1.92
N GLY A 32 -8.25 -17.07 1.02
CA GLY A 32 -8.49 -17.17 -0.42
C GLY A 32 -8.30 -15.88 -1.21
N SER A 33 -7.90 -14.78 -0.56
CA SER A 33 -7.58 -13.52 -1.24
C SER A 33 -6.21 -13.56 -1.92
N GLN A 34 -6.05 -12.83 -3.02
CA GLN A 34 -4.78 -12.69 -3.73
C GLN A 34 -4.10 -11.37 -3.39
N VAL A 35 -2.81 -11.42 -3.07
CA VAL A 35 -1.98 -10.25 -2.78
C VAL A 35 -0.64 -10.31 -3.52
N GLN A 36 -0.11 -9.14 -3.87
CA GLN A 36 1.20 -9.00 -4.51
C GLN A 36 2.29 -8.86 -3.44
N THR A 37 3.35 -9.66 -3.55
CA THR A 37 4.51 -9.57 -2.64
C THR A 37 5.37 -8.34 -2.95
N GLY A 38 6.14 -7.88 -1.96
CA GLY A 38 7.01 -6.69 -2.06
C GLY A 38 6.32 -5.34 -1.87
N THR A 39 4.98 -5.31 -1.79
CA THR A 39 4.20 -4.07 -1.69
C THR A 39 4.60 -3.18 -0.51
N VAL A 40 4.95 -3.77 0.64
CA VAL A 40 5.44 -3.00 1.80
C VAL A 40 6.81 -2.39 1.52
N ALA A 41 7.73 -3.15 0.94
CA ALA A 41 9.08 -2.65 0.61
C ALA A 41 9.01 -1.49 -0.41
N THR A 42 8.19 -1.64 -1.44
CA THR A 42 7.98 -0.59 -2.45
C THR A 42 7.26 0.63 -1.88
N MET A 43 6.30 0.44 -0.97
CA MET A 43 5.67 1.56 -0.27
C MET A 43 6.69 2.35 0.56
N LEU A 44 7.59 1.68 1.28
CA LEU A 44 8.65 2.36 2.04
C LEU A 44 9.58 3.15 1.12
N HIS A 45 10.00 2.55 0.00
CA HIS A 45 10.78 3.24 -1.03
C HIS A 45 10.05 4.49 -1.58
N ASN A 46 8.76 4.35 -1.91
CA ASN A 46 7.95 5.46 -2.42
C ASN A 46 7.72 6.56 -1.36
N ILE A 47 7.66 6.22 -0.06
CA ILE A 47 7.64 7.21 1.03
C ILE A 47 8.93 8.03 1.02
N GLU A 48 10.09 7.42 0.81
CA GLU A 48 11.36 8.14 0.73
C GLU A 48 11.37 9.11 -0.46
N LEU A 49 10.94 8.66 -1.64
CA LEU A 49 10.82 9.51 -2.83
C LEU A 49 9.83 10.68 -2.60
N TYR A 50 8.71 10.39 -1.94
CA TYR A 50 7.73 11.42 -1.56
C TYR A 50 8.35 12.44 -0.60
N ASN A 51 9.06 11.97 0.43
CA ASN A 51 9.74 12.85 1.38
C ASN A 51 10.84 13.70 0.72
N ALA A 52 11.46 13.20 -0.35
CA ALA A 52 12.40 13.94 -1.18
C ALA A 52 11.74 14.97 -2.12
N GLY A 53 10.41 15.09 -2.10
CA GLY A 53 9.66 16.09 -2.87
C GLY A 53 9.03 15.58 -4.17
N GLN A 54 9.17 14.29 -4.50
CA GLN A 54 8.50 13.73 -5.69
C GLN A 54 6.98 13.61 -5.45
N ARG A 55 6.19 13.91 -6.47
CA ARG A 55 4.71 13.97 -6.42
C ARG A 55 4.10 13.34 -7.67
N GLY A 56 2.77 13.31 -7.79
CA GLY A 56 2.08 12.78 -8.96
C GLY A 56 2.14 11.26 -8.99
N GLN A 57 3.03 10.67 -9.79
CA GLN A 57 3.09 9.21 -9.93
C GLN A 57 3.34 8.50 -8.59
N ILE A 58 4.23 9.04 -7.74
CA ILE A 58 4.50 8.45 -6.41
C ILE A 58 3.25 8.46 -5.53
N GLU A 59 2.44 9.51 -5.60
CA GLU A 59 1.18 9.61 -4.85
C GLU A 59 0.18 8.55 -5.30
N GLU A 60 0.04 8.36 -6.61
CA GLU A 60 -0.84 7.34 -7.17
C GLU A 60 -0.40 5.92 -6.81
N GLU A 61 0.89 5.64 -6.84
CA GLU A 61 1.41 4.33 -6.43
C GLU A 61 1.23 4.06 -4.94
N LEU A 62 1.44 5.07 -4.09
CA LEU A 62 1.14 4.96 -2.65
C LEU A 62 -0.35 4.69 -2.40
N LYS A 63 -1.25 5.33 -3.15
CA LYS A 63 -2.71 5.06 -3.07
C LYS A 63 -3.06 3.64 -3.52
N ILE A 64 -2.48 3.17 -4.63
CA ILE A 64 -2.70 1.82 -5.17
C ILE A 64 -2.31 0.74 -4.16
N ALA A 65 -1.29 0.98 -3.34
CA ALA A 65 -0.87 0.04 -2.30
C ALA A 65 -1.87 -0.09 -1.15
N ILE A 66 -2.66 0.94 -0.83
CA ILE A 66 -3.50 1.02 0.38
C ILE A 66 -4.39 -0.21 0.61
N PRO A 67 -5.17 -0.71 -0.38
CA PRO A 67 -6.03 -1.88 -0.17
C PRO A 67 -5.24 -3.13 0.25
N THR A 68 -4.05 -3.32 -0.32
CA THR A 68 -3.17 -4.44 0.04
C THR A 68 -2.58 -4.24 1.43
N LEU A 69 -2.14 -3.03 1.79
CA LEU A 69 -1.59 -2.74 3.11
C LEU A 69 -2.61 -2.95 4.23
N VAL A 70 -3.86 -2.53 4.01
CA VAL A 70 -4.98 -2.81 4.92
C VAL A 70 -5.25 -4.30 4.98
N LYS A 71 -5.29 -4.99 3.84
CA LYS A 71 -5.58 -6.42 3.76
C LYS A 71 -4.58 -7.28 4.55
N VAL A 72 -3.30 -6.94 4.48
CA VAL A 72 -2.22 -7.69 5.16
C VAL A 72 -2.03 -7.27 6.62
N GLY A 73 -2.85 -6.37 7.15
CA GLY A 73 -2.83 -5.95 8.55
C GLY A 73 -1.69 -5.00 8.91
N LEU A 74 -1.17 -4.21 7.97
CA LEU A 74 -0.09 -3.26 8.27
C LEU A 74 -0.52 -2.25 9.36
N PHE A 75 -1.76 -1.80 9.30
CA PHE A 75 -2.30 -0.81 10.23
C PHE A 75 -2.78 -1.43 11.56
N ASP A 76 -2.77 -2.75 11.69
CA ASP A 76 -2.99 -3.44 12.96
C ASP A 76 -1.71 -3.44 13.83
N LEU A 77 -0.54 -3.23 13.20
CA LEU A 77 0.74 -3.07 13.91
C LEU A 77 0.92 -1.65 14.45
N PHE A 78 0.45 -0.66 13.68
CA PHE A 78 0.48 0.76 14.03
C PHE A 78 -0.76 1.43 13.45
N GLU A 79 -1.57 2.02 14.32
CA GLU A 79 -2.86 2.59 13.96
C GLU A 79 -2.69 3.71 12.93
N VAL A 80 -3.70 3.89 12.06
CA VAL A 80 -3.66 4.90 11.01
C VAL A 80 -3.40 6.31 11.56
N ASP A 81 -3.95 6.64 12.73
CA ASP A 81 -3.72 7.93 13.37
C ASP A 81 -2.27 8.12 13.84
N GLU A 82 -1.54 7.04 14.15
CA GLU A 82 -0.11 7.11 14.47
C GLU A 82 0.73 7.42 13.23
N TRP A 83 0.33 6.93 12.06
CA TRP A 83 0.97 7.29 10.79
C TRP A 83 0.79 8.76 10.45
N ILE A 84 -0.35 9.34 10.84
CA ILE A 84 -0.71 10.74 10.54
C ILE A 84 0.02 11.73 11.47
N LYS A 85 0.14 11.41 12.76
CA LYS A 85 0.64 12.32 13.82
C LYS A 85 2.11 12.74 13.70
N GLY A 86 2.91 12.03 12.91
CA GLY A 86 4.35 12.29 12.79
C GLY A 86 4.72 13.49 11.90
N THR A 87 6.03 13.73 11.74
CA THR A 87 6.59 14.76 10.84
C THR A 87 6.95 14.21 9.46
N ASN A 88 6.80 12.91 9.23
CA ASN A 88 7.13 12.26 7.97
C ASN A 88 5.97 12.43 6.98
N ALA A 89 6.12 13.33 6.02
CA ALA A 89 5.07 13.69 5.06
C ALA A 89 4.53 12.49 4.27
N GLY A 90 5.39 11.56 3.87
CA GLY A 90 5.00 10.33 3.16
C GLY A 90 4.18 9.38 4.02
N ARG A 91 4.56 9.18 5.30
CA ARG A 91 3.74 8.39 6.24
C ARG A 91 2.40 9.05 6.49
N THR A 92 2.38 10.37 6.69
CA THR A 92 1.13 11.13 6.85
C THR A 92 0.23 10.98 5.62
N PHE A 93 0.79 11.07 4.41
CA PHE A 93 0.06 10.87 3.16
C PHE A 93 -0.57 9.47 3.10
N VAL A 94 0.20 8.41 3.36
CA VAL A 94 -0.31 7.02 3.40
C VAL A 94 -1.40 6.87 4.46
N GLY A 95 -1.19 7.41 5.66
CA GLY A 95 -2.15 7.36 6.75
C GLY A 95 -3.49 8.02 6.39
N ILE A 96 -3.47 9.22 5.81
CA ILE A 96 -4.70 9.93 5.39
C ILE A 96 -5.51 9.08 4.40
N HIS A 97 -4.85 8.49 3.40
CA HIS A 97 -5.52 7.68 2.38
C HIS A 97 -6.00 6.32 2.92
N ALA A 98 -5.24 5.71 3.84
CA ALA A 98 -5.67 4.53 4.56
C ALA A 98 -6.93 4.80 5.39
N LYS A 99 -6.97 5.95 6.09
CA LYS A 99 -8.13 6.36 6.89
C LYS A 99 -9.38 6.49 6.03
N ALA A 100 -9.26 7.19 4.90
CA ALA A 100 -10.36 7.36 3.96
C ALA A 100 -10.84 6.02 3.40
N TYR A 101 -9.92 5.12 3.04
CA TYR A 101 -10.25 3.79 2.54
C TYR A 101 -11.00 2.94 3.57
N LEU A 102 -10.56 2.94 4.84
CA LEU A 102 -11.24 2.22 5.91
C LEU A 102 -12.66 2.76 6.16
N GLN A 103 -12.82 4.08 6.19
CA GLN A 103 -14.13 4.72 6.36
C GLN A 103 -15.10 4.39 5.22
N GLN A 104 -14.61 4.36 3.98
CA GLN A 104 -15.41 3.95 2.82
C GLN A 104 -15.85 2.48 2.97
N LYS A 105 -14.92 1.60 3.34
CA LYS A 105 -15.20 0.17 3.53
C LYS A 105 -16.20 -0.08 4.67
N GLU A 106 -16.19 0.72 5.73
CA GLU A 106 -17.19 0.64 6.81
C GLU A 106 -18.59 1.03 6.32
N GLN A 107 -18.70 2.06 5.47
CA GLN A 107 -19.98 2.49 4.89
C GLN A 107 -20.54 1.47 3.90
N GLU A 108 -19.69 0.76 3.15
CA GLU A 108 -20.11 -0.30 2.22
C GLU A 108 -20.64 -1.56 2.93
N ASN A 109 -20.31 -1.74 4.21
CA ASN A 109 -20.71 -2.91 5.01
C ASN A 109 -21.91 -2.65 5.94
N ASN A 110 -22.43 -1.42 5.99
CA ASN A 110 -23.60 -1.01 6.78
C ASN A 110 -24.83 -0.81 5.87
#